data_AF-A0A529LQI2-F1
#
_entry.id   AF-A0A529LQI2-F1
#
_cell.length_a   1.000
_cell.length_b   1.000
_cell.length_c   1.000
_cell.angle_alpha   90.00
_cell.angle_beta   90.00
_cell.angle_gamma   90.00
#
_symmetry.space_group_name_H-M   'P 1'
#
loop_
_entity.id
_entity.type
_entity.pdbx_description
1 polymer ?
#
loop_
_entity_poly.entity_id
_entity_poly.type
_entity_poly.pdbx_seq_one_letter_code
_entity_poly.pdbx_strand_id
1 'polypeptide(L)' 'MIKAFVVDNDRLRVVDDLLANSETIVWADLFNPTKEEEATIENWLGVAIPTREEMEEIEISSRLYVEDGAYFMTATLA' A
#
# COMPACT_ATOMS: atom_id res chain seq x y z
N MET A 1 6.98 -4.54 8.28
CA MET A 1 7.65 -3.23 8.44
C MET A 1 7.09 -2.29 7.39
N ILE A 2 6.59 -1.13 7.82
CA ILE A 2 6.13 -0.06 6.93
C ILE A 2 7.20 1.04 6.80
N LYS A 3 7.42 1.53 5.58
CA LYS A 3 8.10 2.82 5.32
C LYS A 3 7.15 3.78 4.61
N ALA A 4 7.07 5.00 5.10
CA ALA A 4 6.25 6.05 4.49
C ALA A 4 7.11 7.13 3.85
N PHE A 5 6.68 7.63 2.71
CA PHE A 5 7.39 8.65 1.95
C PHE A 5 6.47 9.84 1.63
N VAL A 6 6.98 11.04 1.89
CA VAL A 6 6.38 12.31 1.45
C VAL A 6 7.21 12.90 0.31
N VAL A 7 6.61 13.81 -0.46
CA VAL A 7 7.36 14.61 -1.45
C VAL A 7 7.85 15.90 -0.79
N ASP A 8 9.15 16.12 -0.84
CA ASP A 8 9.79 17.36 -0.40
C ASP A 8 10.85 17.76 -1.44
N ASN A 9 10.71 18.97 -2.01
CA ASN A 9 11.59 19.50 -3.06
C ASN A 9 11.82 18.50 -4.23
N ASP A 10 10.73 17.99 -4.80
CA ASP A 10 10.70 17.01 -5.90
C ASP A 10 11.43 15.68 -5.60
N ARG A 11 11.61 15.35 -4.32
CA ARG A 11 12.27 14.12 -3.87
C ARG A 11 11.42 13.40 -2.84
N LEU A 12 11.48 12.07 -2.86
CA LEU A 12 10.91 11.25 -1.82
C LEU A 12 11.77 11.35 -0.55
N ARG A 13 11.12 11.65 0.58
CA ARG A 13 11.73 11.62 1.91
C ARG A 13 10.97 10.66 2.81
N VAL A 14 11.72 9.84 3.54
CA VAL A 14 11.17 8.94 4.56
C VAL A 14 10.67 9.77 5.74
N VAL A 15 9.53 9.39 6.30
CA VAL A 15 9.00 9.92 7.55
C VAL A 15 8.81 8.79 8.57
N ASP A 16 9.02 9.10 9.85
CA ASP A 16 8.98 8.09 10.93
C ASP A 16 7.56 7.80 11.44
N ASP A 17 6.67 8.79 11.42
CA ASP A 17 5.29 8.66 11.91
C ASP A 17 4.31 8.72 10.73
N LEU A 18 3.72 7.58 10.42
CA LEU A 18 2.77 7.43 9.32
C LEU A 18 1.48 8.24 9.56
N LEU A 19 0.92 8.19 10.76
CA LEU A 19 -0.37 8.82 11.05
C LEU A 19 -0.24 10.34 11.16
N ALA A 20 0.85 10.83 11.76
CA ALA A 20 1.12 12.27 11.83
C ALA A 20 1.35 12.92 10.46
N ASN A 21 1.77 12.14 9.45
CA ASN A 21 2.03 12.62 8.09
C ASN A 21 1.00 12.13 7.06
N SER A 22 -0.08 11.49 7.50
CA SER A 22 -1.09 10.81 6.66
C SER A 22 -1.61 11.62 5.48
N GLU A 23 -1.79 12.93 5.63
CA GLU A 23 -2.28 13.82 4.54
C GLU A 23 -1.22 14.14 3.47
N THR A 24 0.06 13.85 3.73
CA THR A 24 1.18 14.22 2.85
C THR A 24 1.95 13.04 2.29
N ILE A 25 1.67 11.83 2.80
CA ILE A 25 2.31 10.60 2.32
C ILE A 25 1.81 10.30 0.91
N VAL A 26 2.74 10.04 0.01
CA VAL A 26 2.46 9.66 -1.39
C VAL A 26 2.76 8.19 -1.67
N TRP A 27 3.53 7.55 -0.79
CA TRP A 27 3.87 6.13 -0.91
C TRP A 27 4.09 5.52 0.47
N ALA A 28 3.40 4.40 0.73
CA ALA A 28 3.69 3.49 1.82
C ALA A 28 4.20 2.16 1.26
N ASP A 29 5.40 1.75 1.68
CA ASP A 29 6.04 0.49 1.31
C ASP A 29 5.87 -0.50 2.46
N LEU A 30 5.18 -1.61 2.19
CA LEU A 30 4.87 -2.66 3.14
C LEU A 30 5.74 -3.87 2.84
N PHE A 31 6.80 -4.09 3.62
CA PHE A 31 7.64 -5.27 3.49
C PHE A 31 7.35 -6.27 4.62
N ASN A 32 6.74 -7.40 4.25
CA ASN A 32 6.27 -8.45 5.16
C ASN A 32 5.60 -7.86 6.42
N PRO A 33 4.50 -7.09 6.23
CA PRO A 33 3.86 -6.38 7.33
C PRO A 33 3.28 -7.37 8.35
N THR A 34 3.15 -6.94 9.61
CA THR A 34 2.33 -7.67 10.59
C THR A 34 0.85 -7.36 10.36
N LYS A 35 -0.05 -8.15 10.96
CA LYS A 35 -1.49 -7.90 10.87
C LYS A 35 -1.89 -6.53 11.44
N GLU A 36 -1.20 -6.09 12.48
CA GLU A 36 -1.43 -4.77 13.08
C GLU A 36 -0.98 -3.64 12.14
N GLU A 37 0.14 -3.84 11.43
CA GLU A 37 0.62 -2.92 10.40
C GLU A 37 -0.36 -2.86 9.21
N GLU A 38 -0.83 -4.00 8.71
CA GLU A 38 -1.87 -4.08 7.68
C GLU A 38 -3.13 -3.33 8.10
N ALA A 39 -3.69 -3.66 9.28
CA ALA A 39 -4.89 -3.01 9.78
C ALA A 39 -4.72 -1.49 9.95
N THR A 40 -3.51 -1.03 10.30
CA THR A 40 -3.23 0.41 10.39
C THR A 40 -3.34 1.09 9.02
N ILE A 41 -2.81 0.46 7.97
CA ILE A 41 -2.88 0.96 6.60
C ILE A 41 -4.31 0.89 6.07
N GLU A 42 -5.01 -0.22 6.28
CA GLU A 42 -6.39 -0.39 5.83
C GLU A 42 -7.33 0.65 6.44
N ASN A 43 -7.21 0.90 7.75
CA ASN A 43 -8.00 1.93 8.43
C ASN A 43 -7.67 3.35 7.94
N TRP A 44 -6.41 3.61 7.58
CA TRP A 44 -5.99 4.91 7.06
C TRP A 44 -6.50 5.14 5.63
N LEU A 45 -6.36 4.15 4.75
CA LEU A 45 -6.72 4.28 3.33
C LEU A 45 -8.20 3.99 3.05
N GLY A 46 -8.87 3.27 3.95
CA GLY A 46 -10.25 2.83 3.77
C GLY A 46 -10.41 1.70 2.75
N VAL A 47 -9.35 0.95 2.47
CA VAL A 47 -9.34 -0.19 1.53
C VAL A 47 -8.61 -1.39 2.13
N ALA A 48 -8.99 -2.60 1.73
CA ALA A 48 -8.32 -3.81 2.16
C ALA A 48 -6.97 -3.99 1.43
N ILE A 49 -5.95 -4.49 2.14
CA ILE A 49 -4.71 -4.91 1.50
C ILE A 49 -4.91 -6.33 0.95
N PRO A 50 -4.63 -6.58 -0.35
CA PRO A 50 -4.85 -7.90 -0.91
C PRO A 50 -3.95 -8.93 -0.23
N THR A 51 -4.54 -10.07 0.07
CA THR A 51 -3.84 -11.22 0.62
C THR A 51 -2.90 -11.81 -0.42
N ARG A 52 -1.91 -12.58 0.06
CA ARG A 52 -0.97 -13.25 -0.83
C ARG A 52 -1.65 -14.27 -1.77
N GLU A 53 -2.71 -14.92 -1.31
CA GLU A 53 -3.48 -15.87 -2.12
C GLU A 53 -4.18 -15.16 -3.30
N GLU A 54 -4.83 -14.02 -3.04
CA GLU A 54 -5.47 -13.18 -4.08
C GLU A 54 -4.43 -12.66 -5.08
N MET A 55 -3.26 -12.21 -4.61
CA MET A 55 -2.17 -11.75 -5.48
C MET A 55 -1.58 -12.87 -6.36
N GLU A 56 -1.67 -14.13 -5.95
CA GLU A 56 -1.15 -15.29 -6.69
C GLU A 56 -2.10 -15.76 -7.81
N GLU A 57 -3.32 -15.21 -7.89
CA GLU A 57 -4.26 -15.53 -8.95
C GLU A 57 -3.70 -15.19 -10.35
N ILE A 58 -3.98 -16.06 -11.32
CA ILE A 58 -3.49 -15.94 -12.69
C ILE A 58 -4.41 -15.12 -13.59
N GLU A 59 -5.65 -14.88 -13.15
CA GLU A 59 -6.65 -14.19 -13.93
C GLU A 59 -6.32 -12.69 -14.01
N ILE A 60 -6.44 -12.10 -15.20
CA ILE A 60 -6.10 -10.68 -15.42
C ILE A 60 -7.02 -9.78 -14.59
N SER A 61 -8.29 -10.16 -14.45
CA SER A 61 -9.27 -9.47 -13.59
C SER A 61 -8.87 -9.43 -12.13
N SER A 62 -8.03 -10.36 -11.66
CA SER A 62 -7.53 -10.40 -10.28
C SER A 62 -6.21 -9.64 -10.10
N ARG A 63 -5.55 -9.26 -11.21
CA ARG A 63 -4.25 -8.57 -11.20
C ARG A 63 -4.33 -7.07 -11.47
N LEU A 64 -5.37 -6.61 -12.16
CA LEU A 64 -5.65 -5.19 -12.36
C LEU A 64 -7.14 -4.95 -12.19
N TYR A 65 -7.53 -4.38 -11.06
CA TYR A 65 -8.94 -4.21 -10.70
C TYR A 65 -9.16 -2.94 -9.90
N VAL A 66 -10.45 -2.61 -9.71
CA VAL A 66 -10.92 -1.47 -8.94
C VAL A 66 -11.86 -1.97 -7.86
N GLU A 67 -11.58 -1.60 -6.62
CA GLU A 67 -12.37 -1.93 -5.45
C GLU A 67 -12.29 -0.77 -4.45
N ASP A 68 -13.40 -0.43 -3.80
CA ASP A 68 -13.49 0.67 -2.82
C ASP A 68 -12.91 2.02 -3.30
N GLY A 69 -12.96 2.26 -4.61
CA GLY A 69 -12.42 3.49 -5.23
C GLY A 69 -10.90 3.51 -5.38
N ALA A 70 -10.20 2.43 -5.01
CA ALA A 70 -8.78 2.25 -5.25
C ALA A 70 -8.51 1.36 -6.47
N TYR A 71 -7.36 1.60 -7.11
CA TYR A 71 -6.84 0.77 -8.19
C TYR A 71 -5.78 -0.17 -7.63
N PHE A 72 -5.95 -1.46 -7.88
CA PHE A 72 -5.01 -2.50 -7.46
C PHE A 72 -4.27 -3.03 -8.67
N MET A 73 -2.96 -3.26 -8.52
CA MET A 73 -2.13 -3.84 -9.56
C MET A 73 -1.10 -4.80 -8.95
N THR A 74 -1.15 -6.08 -9.36
CA THR A 74 -0.12 -7.07 -9.02
C THR A 74 0.82 -7.24 -10.20
N ALA A 75 2.07 -6.80 -10.03
CA ALA A 75 3.14 -6.99 -11.01
C ALA A 75 3.91 -8.28 -10.72
N THR A 76 4.06 -9.15 -11.72
CA THR A 76 5.00 -10.27 -11.66
C THR A 76 6.38 -9.78 -12.10
N LEU A 77 7.36 -9.81 -11.19
CA LEU A 77 8.75 -9.52 -11.51
C LEU A 77 9.41 -10.81 -12.04
N ALA A 78 10.08 -10.70 -13.20
CA ALA A 78 10.78 -11.81 -13.86
C ALA A 78 12.20 -12.00 -13.32
#